data_AF-A0A9D5UXA7-F1
#
_entry.id   AF-A0A9D5UXA7-F1
#
_cell.length_a   1.000
_cell.length_b   1.000
_cell.length_c   1.000
_cell.angle_alpha   90.00
_cell.angle_beta   90.00
_cell.angle_gamma   90.00
#
_symmetry.space_group_name_H-M   'P 1'
#
loop_
_entity.id
_entity.type
_entity.pdbx_description
1 polymer ?
#
loop_
_entity_poly.entity_id
_entity_poly.type
_entity_poly.pdbx_seq_one_letter_code
_entity_poly.pdbx_strand_id
1 'polypeptide(L)'
;MAYTRGESGSAVVLHGSKAPGSFRLGSCQHWMLEGGRMMDFSEKIRILSERILETQKHIQTEEATKQAFVVPFISALGFDVHDPRELIPEYTADVGTRKGEKVDYAIMRGGQPIMLIECKIPGIPLDDKANLDQLIRYFGVTKARIAVLTNGILYRFFTDLDAPNLMDQKPFLAFSLLEMRDDVLVELLRFCKDRFDINQIVSAAAGLKYTDAIKSFLTEQSRSPSDRFVQFLAMHVCNEKPSARVVQHIRDATKRALAPLSSGQIAEKPKSLAMVKDDRHESAQMSQTSTVKRAQTTPAKPQWDEESFLNALTETNGKEIASIAKRILEWIRDNMNGVGWGQGKYCTAMGIVRNGGRKFRPLHVNSLGFVYISFEQLSRWSLFSDIGKRRELLAKLNTIHGVALSAEQIEKWPSFPLSALQNERSLDQFFNIFKWVVDEIKRG
;
A
#
# COMPACT_ATOMS: atom_id res chain seq x y z
N MET A 1 -74.46 -11.46 -22.97
CA MET A 1 -75.31 -12.36 -22.16
C MET A 1 -74.92 -12.18 -20.70
N ALA A 2 -75.87 -11.74 -19.88
CA ALA A 2 -75.74 -11.64 -18.42
C ALA A 2 -75.74 -13.02 -17.76
N TYR A 3 -75.30 -13.12 -16.48
CA TYR A 3 -75.98 -13.80 -15.35
C TYR A 3 -75.10 -13.65 -14.08
N THR A 4 -75.49 -12.77 -13.13
CA THR A 4 -75.98 -13.03 -11.73
C THR A 4 -74.93 -13.55 -10.71
N ARG A 5 -74.54 -12.85 -9.63
CA ARG A 5 -75.19 -12.51 -8.32
C ARG A 5 -75.49 -13.67 -7.36
N GLY A 6 -75.06 -13.50 -6.09
CA GLY A 6 -75.56 -14.12 -4.83
C GLY A 6 -74.50 -14.91 -4.06
N GLU A 7 -73.82 -14.34 -3.04
CA GLU A 7 -74.13 -14.40 -1.58
C GLU A 7 -74.00 -15.83 -0.98
N SER A 8 -73.35 -16.14 0.15
CA SER A 8 -73.25 -15.48 1.46
C SER A 8 -72.26 -16.26 2.36
N GLY A 9 -71.67 -15.63 3.39
CA GLY A 9 -71.30 -16.33 4.63
C GLY A 9 -69.92 -16.08 5.26
N SER A 10 -69.82 -14.99 6.02
CA SER A 10 -69.03 -14.74 7.25
C SER A 10 -68.02 -15.80 7.73
N ALA A 11 -66.72 -15.51 7.73
CA ALA A 11 -65.96 -14.83 8.80
C ALA A 11 -65.47 -15.76 9.93
N VAL A 12 -64.17 -16.09 9.90
CA VAL A 12 -63.35 -16.17 11.11
C VAL A 12 -62.03 -15.45 10.84
N VAL A 13 -61.82 -14.43 11.66
CA VAL A 13 -60.64 -13.57 11.72
C VAL A 13 -59.49 -14.33 12.36
N LEU A 14 -58.32 -14.34 11.72
CA LEU A 14 -57.05 -14.46 12.43
C LEU A 14 -56.15 -13.29 12.02
N HIS A 15 -55.92 -12.42 12.99
CA HIS A 15 -55.04 -11.27 12.91
C HIS A 15 -53.58 -11.69 12.78
N GLY A 16 -52.88 -11.02 11.86
CA GLY A 16 -51.66 -10.31 12.21
C GLY A 16 -50.34 -10.97 11.86
N SER A 17 -49.73 -10.51 10.76
CA SER A 17 -48.40 -9.88 10.85
C SER A 17 -48.13 -9.08 9.58
N LYS A 18 -47.80 -7.81 9.80
CA LYS A 18 -47.51 -6.76 8.81
C LYS A 18 -46.26 -7.10 8.01
N ALA A 19 -46.33 -6.96 6.69
CA ALA A 19 -45.17 -6.71 5.86
C ALA A 19 -44.80 -5.21 5.88
N PRO A 20 -43.52 -4.88 6.12
CA PRO A 20 -42.91 -3.69 5.55
C PRO A 20 -41.68 -4.14 4.72
N GLY A 21 -41.34 -3.59 3.58
CA GLY A 21 -41.81 -2.42 2.87
C GLY A 21 -41.04 -2.39 1.55
N SER A 22 -41.60 -1.64 0.60
CA SER A 22 -41.08 -1.37 -0.73
C SER A 22 -39.56 -1.17 -0.80
N PHE A 23 -38.85 -2.11 -1.44
CA PHE A 23 -37.53 -1.84 -1.98
C PHE A 23 -37.69 -0.91 -3.19
N ARG A 24 -37.05 0.26 -3.12
CA ARG A 24 -36.95 1.19 -4.25
C ARG A 24 -36.28 0.46 -5.42
N LEU A 25 -36.96 0.40 -6.56
CA LEU A 25 -36.49 -0.03 -7.88
C LEU A 25 -35.42 0.95 -8.45
N GLY A 26 -34.34 1.17 -7.72
CA GLY A 26 -33.25 2.06 -8.12
C GLY A 26 -31.88 1.39 -8.28
N SER A 27 -31.69 0.18 -7.73
CA SER A 27 -30.36 -0.47 -7.69
C SER A 27 -30.23 -1.68 -8.61
N CYS A 28 -31.30 -2.40 -8.94
CA CYS A 28 -31.21 -3.62 -9.78
C CYS A 28 -30.85 -3.34 -11.24
N GLN A 29 -31.26 -2.20 -11.81
CA GLN A 29 -30.87 -1.83 -13.18
C GLN A 29 -29.37 -1.51 -13.28
N HIS A 30 -28.76 -0.92 -12.25
CA HIS A 30 -27.34 -0.60 -12.27
C HIS A 30 -26.48 -1.87 -12.30
N TRP A 31 -26.73 -2.83 -11.41
CA TRP A 31 -26.00 -4.11 -11.40
C TRP A 31 -26.23 -4.97 -12.65
N MET A 32 -27.43 -4.94 -13.25
CA MET A 32 -27.69 -5.63 -14.53
C MET A 32 -27.00 -4.94 -15.73
N LEU A 33 -27.01 -3.61 -15.78
CA LEU A 33 -26.34 -2.84 -16.85
C LEU A 33 -24.82 -2.85 -16.70
N GLU A 34 -24.30 -2.92 -15.48
CA GLU A 34 -22.88 -3.11 -15.19
C GLU A 34 -22.43 -4.54 -15.49
N GLY A 35 -23.22 -5.54 -15.08
CA GLY A 35 -22.96 -6.94 -15.41
C GLY A 35 -23.00 -7.21 -16.92
N GLY A 36 -23.96 -6.63 -17.64
CA GLY A 36 -24.06 -6.76 -19.10
C GLY A 36 -22.90 -6.12 -19.86
N ARG A 37 -22.41 -4.94 -19.42
CA ARG A 37 -21.25 -4.27 -20.03
C ARG A 37 -19.93 -4.96 -19.71
N MET A 38 -19.79 -5.49 -18.49
CA MET A 38 -18.65 -6.32 -18.13
C MET A 38 -18.62 -7.60 -18.99
N MET A 39 -19.76 -8.25 -19.20
CA MET A 39 -19.86 -9.41 -20.10
C MET A 39 -19.50 -9.07 -21.54
N ASP A 40 -19.95 -7.93 -22.08
CA ASP A 40 -19.59 -7.49 -23.44
C ASP A 40 -18.08 -7.22 -23.59
N PHE A 41 -17.47 -6.51 -22.63
CA PHE A 41 -16.02 -6.25 -22.66
C PHE A 41 -15.20 -7.54 -22.53
N SER A 42 -15.51 -8.38 -21.53
CA SER A 42 -14.83 -9.66 -21.30
C SER A 42 -14.93 -10.57 -22.52
N GLU A 43 -16.08 -10.60 -23.20
CA GLU A 43 -16.28 -11.38 -24.40
C GLU A 43 -15.44 -10.86 -25.58
N LYS A 44 -15.36 -9.55 -25.78
CA LYS A 44 -14.48 -8.94 -26.80
C LYS A 44 -13.00 -9.29 -26.56
N ILE A 45 -12.56 -9.25 -25.30
CA ILE A 45 -11.20 -9.64 -24.92
C ILE A 45 -10.96 -11.14 -25.16
N ARG A 46 -11.93 -12.00 -24.83
CA ARG A 46 -11.86 -13.45 -25.09
C ARG A 46 -11.72 -13.74 -26.59
N ILE A 47 -12.58 -13.15 -27.42
CA ILE A 47 -12.54 -13.30 -28.88
C ILE A 47 -11.18 -12.84 -29.44
N LEU A 48 -10.67 -11.70 -28.96
CA LEU A 48 -9.35 -11.21 -29.36
C LEU A 48 -8.23 -12.18 -28.96
N SER A 49 -8.30 -12.74 -27.74
CA SER A 49 -7.33 -13.74 -27.26
C SER A 49 -7.29 -14.99 -28.15
N GLU A 50 -8.47 -15.52 -28.52
CA GLU A 50 -8.59 -16.68 -29.42
C GLU A 50 -7.98 -16.38 -30.80
N ARG A 51 -8.29 -15.21 -31.35
CA ARG A 51 -7.69 -14.77 -32.63
C ARG A 51 -6.17 -14.66 -32.54
N ILE A 52 -5.64 -14.14 -31.43
CA ILE A 52 -4.18 -14.06 -31.21
C ILE A 52 -3.58 -15.47 -31.19
N LEU A 53 -4.18 -16.42 -30.47
CA LEU A 53 -3.70 -17.80 -30.40
C LEU A 53 -3.55 -18.43 -31.79
N GLU A 54 -4.55 -18.23 -32.65
CA GLU A 54 -4.59 -18.79 -34.00
C GLU A 54 -3.59 -18.09 -34.94
N THR A 55 -3.47 -16.77 -34.85
CA THR A 55 -2.82 -15.98 -35.91
C THR A 55 -1.42 -15.46 -35.56
N GLN A 56 -0.99 -15.49 -34.30
CA GLN A 56 0.31 -14.93 -33.85
C GLN A 56 1.52 -15.42 -34.64
N LYS A 57 1.52 -16.67 -35.11
CA LYS A 57 2.64 -17.26 -35.88
C LYS A 57 2.80 -16.64 -37.27
N HIS A 58 1.77 -15.94 -37.76
CA HIS A 58 1.75 -15.28 -39.06
C HIS A 58 2.08 -13.77 -38.98
N ILE A 59 2.24 -13.23 -37.77
CA ILE A 59 2.57 -11.82 -37.55
C ILE A 59 4.10 -11.65 -37.56
N GLN A 60 4.60 -10.94 -38.56
CA GLN A 60 6.05 -10.75 -38.78
C GLN A 60 6.49 -9.28 -38.76
N THR A 61 5.57 -8.33 -38.64
CA THR A 61 5.86 -6.90 -38.67
C THR A 61 5.11 -6.15 -37.57
N GLU A 62 5.63 -5.00 -37.17
CA GLU A 62 4.97 -4.14 -36.18
C GLU A 62 3.61 -3.68 -36.72
N GLU A 63 3.53 -3.30 -38.00
CA GLU A 63 2.26 -2.89 -38.61
C GLU A 63 1.21 -4.01 -38.62
N ALA A 64 1.60 -5.26 -38.91
CA ALA A 64 0.69 -6.38 -38.81
C ALA A 64 0.22 -6.60 -37.36
N THR A 65 1.09 -6.39 -36.37
CA THR A 65 0.76 -6.48 -34.95
C THR A 65 -0.26 -5.41 -34.54
N LYS A 66 0.00 -4.17 -34.96
CA LYS A 66 -0.86 -3.02 -34.71
C LYS A 66 -2.29 -3.27 -35.22
N GLN A 67 -2.41 -3.66 -36.48
CA GLN A 67 -3.72 -3.87 -37.13
C GLN A 67 -4.44 -5.13 -36.64
N ALA A 68 -3.70 -6.23 -36.44
CA ALA A 68 -4.31 -7.51 -36.09
C ALA A 68 -4.68 -7.62 -34.60
N PHE A 69 -3.91 -6.99 -33.71
CA PHE A 69 -4.02 -7.18 -32.26
C PHE A 69 -4.30 -5.88 -31.48
N VAL A 70 -3.53 -4.81 -31.73
CA VAL A 70 -3.63 -3.57 -30.92
C VAL A 70 -4.90 -2.79 -31.25
N VAL A 71 -5.23 -2.59 -32.53
CA VAL A 71 -6.44 -1.89 -32.96
C VAL A 71 -7.71 -2.59 -32.45
N PRO A 72 -7.86 -3.92 -32.56
CA PRO A 72 -8.97 -4.63 -31.92
C PRO A 72 -9.03 -4.47 -30.40
N PHE A 73 -7.89 -4.42 -29.70
CA PHE A 73 -7.87 -4.15 -28.27
C PHE A 73 -8.39 -2.74 -27.95
N ILE A 74 -7.96 -1.72 -28.70
CA ILE A 74 -8.45 -0.33 -28.56
C ILE A 74 -9.96 -0.26 -28.82
N SER A 75 -10.44 -0.97 -29.85
CA SER A 75 -11.87 -1.09 -30.16
C SER A 75 -12.63 -1.79 -29.03
N ALA A 76 -12.05 -2.81 -28.40
CA ALA A 76 -12.63 -3.49 -27.25
C ALA A 76 -12.79 -2.57 -26.03
N LEU A 77 -11.87 -1.62 -25.83
CA LEU A 77 -12.01 -0.55 -24.83
C LEU A 77 -13.14 0.45 -25.17
N GLY A 78 -13.76 0.35 -26.34
CA GLY A 78 -14.91 1.17 -26.76
C GLY A 78 -14.52 2.48 -27.44
N PHE A 79 -13.26 2.68 -27.80
CA PHE A 79 -12.82 3.81 -28.63
C PHE A 79 -13.14 3.54 -30.09
N ASP A 80 -13.55 4.58 -30.83
CA ASP A 80 -13.76 4.47 -32.26
C ASP A 80 -12.42 4.55 -33.00
N VAL A 81 -11.95 3.41 -33.49
CA VAL A 81 -10.67 3.30 -34.21
C VAL A 81 -10.70 3.91 -35.62
N HIS A 82 -11.89 4.29 -36.10
CA HIS A 82 -12.08 4.94 -37.39
C HIS A 82 -12.33 6.46 -37.25
N ASP A 83 -12.54 6.97 -36.04
CA ASP A 83 -12.64 8.40 -35.79
C ASP A 83 -11.24 8.99 -35.52
N PRO A 84 -10.69 9.82 -36.43
CA PRO A 84 -9.37 10.44 -36.24
C PRO A 84 -9.34 11.46 -35.09
N ARG A 85 -10.50 11.78 -34.49
CA ARG A 85 -10.60 12.61 -33.27
C ARG A 85 -10.49 11.78 -32.00
N GLU A 86 -10.58 10.45 -32.09
CA GLU A 86 -10.47 9.51 -30.96
C GLU A 86 -9.20 8.67 -31.02
N LEU A 87 -8.77 8.24 -32.21
CA LEU A 87 -7.54 7.49 -32.41
C LEU A 87 -6.70 8.14 -33.51
N ILE A 88 -5.51 8.62 -33.15
CA ILE A 88 -4.55 9.17 -34.11
C ILE A 88 -3.39 8.17 -34.26
N PRO A 89 -3.24 7.51 -35.42
CA PRO A 89 -2.05 6.74 -35.72
C PRO A 89 -0.86 7.66 -36.00
N GLU A 90 0.36 7.18 -35.75
CA GLU A 90 1.59 7.93 -35.98
C GLU A 90 1.52 9.36 -35.38
N TYR A 91 1.12 9.46 -34.12
CA TYR A 91 0.96 10.76 -33.46
C TYR A 91 2.32 11.41 -33.20
N THR A 92 2.51 12.59 -33.76
CA THR A 92 3.76 13.34 -33.62
C THR A 92 3.93 13.88 -32.20
N ALA A 93 5.03 13.51 -31.55
CA ALA A 93 5.40 13.96 -30.20
C ALA A 93 6.73 14.76 -30.27
N ASP A 94 6.68 15.92 -30.92
CA ASP A 94 7.88 16.73 -31.22
C ASP A 94 8.43 17.47 -29.98
N VAL A 95 9.77 17.53 -29.87
CA VAL A 95 10.50 18.20 -28.78
C VAL A 95 11.74 18.91 -29.32
N GLY A 96 11.87 20.21 -29.06
CA GLY A 96 13.12 20.95 -29.27
C GLY A 96 13.76 20.72 -30.66
N THR A 97 14.97 20.16 -30.70
CA THR A 97 15.77 19.95 -31.93
C THR A 97 15.51 18.63 -32.65
N ARG A 98 14.76 17.67 -32.07
CA ARG A 98 14.41 16.40 -32.73
C ARG A 98 12.99 16.48 -33.26
N LYS A 99 12.87 16.76 -34.56
CA LYS A 99 11.60 16.80 -35.28
C LYS A 99 11.30 15.44 -35.90
N GLY A 100 10.04 15.01 -35.82
CA GLY A 100 9.51 13.85 -36.54
C GLY A 100 9.49 12.54 -35.76
N GLU A 101 9.70 12.53 -34.44
CA GLU A 101 9.45 11.31 -33.68
C GLU A 101 7.93 11.13 -33.48
N LYS A 102 7.42 9.92 -33.75
CA LYS A 102 5.99 9.61 -33.71
C LYS A 102 5.76 8.38 -32.84
N VAL A 103 4.70 8.43 -32.04
CA VAL A 103 4.19 7.26 -31.32
C VAL A 103 3.16 6.55 -32.18
N ASP A 104 3.09 5.22 -32.09
CA ASP A 104 2.24 4.41 -32.98
C ASP A 104 0.77 4.80 -32.91
N TYR A 105 0.23 4.98 -31.71
CA TYR A 105 -1.13 5.47 -31.51
C TYR A 105 -1.22 6.43 -30.34
N ALA A 106 -2.03 7.48 -30.52
CA ALA A 106 -2.53 8.30 -29.43
C ALA A 106 -4.07 8.21 -29.37
N ILE A 107 -4.59 7.84 -28.20
CA ILE A 107 -6.01 7.93 -27.92
C ILE A 107 -6.31 9.33 -27.41
N MET A 108 -7.33 9.94 -27.99
CA MET A 108 -7.67 11.34 -27.86
C MET A 108 -9.01 11.52 -27.14
N ARG A 109 -9.09 12.52 -26.27
CA ARG A 109 -10.35 12.94 -25.64
C ARG A 109 -10.35 14.46 -25.46
N GLY A 110 -11.39 15.13 -25.94
CA GLY A 110 -11.47 16.59 -25.88
C GLY A 110 -10.31 17.28 -26.61
N GLY A 111 -9.80 16.68 -27.70
CA GLY A 111 -8.67 17.20 -28.47
C GLY A 111 -7.31 17.11 -27.78
N GLN A 112 -7.18 16.36 -26.69
CA GLN A 112 -5.89 16.10 -26.02
C GLN A 112 -5.61 14.59 -25.96
N PRO A 113 -4.34 14.16 -26.07
CA PRO A 113 -3.98 12.77 -25.90
C PRO A 113 -4.16 12.37 -24.43
N ILE A 114 -4.89 11.28 -24.18
CA ILE A 114 -5.11 10.71 -22.84
C ILE A 114 -4.28 9.45 -22.60
N MET A 115 -3.92 8.73 -23.66
CA MET A 115 -3.14 7.50 -23.61
C MET A 115 -2.29 7.36 -24.87
N LEU A 116 -1.00 7.10 -24.69
CA LEU A 116 -0.06 6.79 -25.77
C LEU A 116 0.17 5.29 -25.82
N ILE A 117 0.28 4.71 -27.02
CA ILE A 117 0.52 3.29 -27.21
C ILE A 117 1.67 3.12 -28.20
N GLU A 118 2.73 2.45 -27.76
CA GLU A 118 3.88 2.03 -28.55
C GLU A 118 3.83 0.50 -28.73
N CYS A 119 3.94 0.04 -29.97
CA CYS A 119 3.84 -1.36 -30.34
C CYS A 119 5.19 -1.93 -30.78
N LYS A 120 5.39 -3.22 -30.50
CA LYS A 120 6.49 -4.05 -31.00
C LYS A 120 5.94 -5.33 -31.62
N ILE A 121 6.79 -6.10 -32.27
CA ILE A 121 6.42 -7.42 -32.84
C ILE A 121 6.27 -8.44 -31.70
N PRO A 122 5.30 -9.38 -31.78
CA PRO A 122 5.22 -10.52 -30.87
C PRO A 122 6.56 -11.23 -30.69
N GLY A 123 6.86 -11.62 -29.46
CA GLY A 123 8.13 -12.28 -29.10
C GLY A 123 9.29 -11.35 -28.79
N ILE A 124 9.19 -10.05 -29.10
CA ILE A 124 10.17 -9.05 -28.64
C ILE A 124 9.96 -8.74 -27.15
N PRO A 125 11.02 -8.82 -26.31
CA PRO A 125 10.94 -8.40 -24.92
C PRO A 125 10.62 -6.91 -24.78
N LEU A 126 9.64 -6.58 -23.94
CA LEU A 126 9.20 -5.20 -23.72
C LEU A 126 10.02 -4.45 -22.65
N ASP A 127 10.94 -5.13 -21.96
CA ASP A 127 11.84 -4.60 -20.93
C ASP A 127 13.17 -4.08 -21.50
N ASP A 128 13.38 -4.16 -22.81
CA ASP A 128 14.52 -3.51 -23.44
C ASP A 128 14.48 -2.00 -23.15
N LYS A 129 15.60 -1.50 -22.63
CA LYS A 129 15.80 -0.09 -22.30
C LYS A 129 15.53 0.81 -23.50
N ALA A 130 15.89 0.38 -24.72
CA ALA A 130 15.66 1.18 -25.92
C ALA A 130 14.16 1.43 -26.17
N ASN A 131 13.32 0.42 -25.97
CA ASN A 131 11.87 0.51 -26.14
C ASN A 131 11.24 1.44 -25.10
N LEU A 132 11.70 1.34 -23.83
CA LEU A 132 11.25 2.22 -22.76
C LEU A 132 11.71 3.66 -22.98
N ASP A 133 12.97 3.88 -23.35
CA ASP A 133 13.53 5.21 -23.60
C ASP A 133 12.76 5.96 -24.70
N GLN A 134 12.25 5.25 -25.72
CA GLN A 134 11.40 5.84 -26.76
C GLN A 134 10.06 6.32 -26.19
N LEU A 135 9.35 5.46 -25.47
CA LEU A 135 8.06 5.79 -24.89
C LEU A 135 8.16 6.91 -23.82
N ILE A 136 9.23 6.92 -23.01
CA ILE A 136 9.51 7.97 -22.02
C ILE A 136 9.60 9.35 -22.70
N ARG A 137 10.26 9.45 -23.86
CA ARG A 137 10.39 10.72 -24.59
C ARG A 137 9.03 11.25 -25.03
N TYR A 138 8.18 10.38 -25.59
CA TYR A 138 6.83 10.77 -26.03
C TYR A 138 5.95 11.18 -24.86
N PHE A 139 6.03 10.44 -23.75
CA PHE A 139 5.27 10.73 -22.56
C PHE A 139 5.60 12.13 -22.01
N GLY A 140 6.89 12.47 -21.89
CA GLY A 140 7.33 13.73 -21.27
C GLY A 140 6.94 15.01 -22.03
N VAL A 141 6.49 14.90 -23.28
CA VAL A 141 6.22 16.04 -24.18
C VAL A 141 4.78 16.12 -24.66
N THR A 142 3.98 15.16 -24.26
CA THR A 142 2.53 15.19 -24.45
C THR A 142 1.85 15.47 -23.11
N LYS A 143 0.53 15.69 -23.15
CA LYS A 143 -0.29 15.79 -21.94
C LYS A 143 -0.90 14.44 -21.52
N ALA A 144 -0.54 13.36 -22.22
CA ALA A 144 -1.01 12.04 -21.87
C ALA A 144 -0.42 11.67 -20.51
N ARG A 145 -1.26 11.12 -19.64
CA ARG A 145 -0.82 10.63 -18.33
C ARG A 145 -0.74 9.12 -18.27
N ILE A 146 -1.16 8.42 -19.33
CA ILE A 146 -1.04 6.98 -19.49
C ILE A 146 -0.19 6.68 -20.72
N ALA A 147 0.77 5.76 -20.56
CA ALA A 147 1.57 5.20 -21.63
C ALA A 147 1.42 3.68 -21.64
N VAL A 148 1.40 3.07 -22.81
CA VAL A 148 1.29 1.62 -22.98
C VAL A 148 2.41 1.16 -23.90
N LEU A 149 3.18 0.17 -23.45
CA LEU A 149 4.11 -0.58 -24.28
C LEU A 149 3.55 -1.98 -24.49
N THR A 150 3.41 -2.41 -25.75
CA THR A 150 2.80 -3.71 -26.07
C THR A 150 3.48 -4.39 -27.26
N ASN A 151 3.35 -5.72 -27.34
CA ASN A 151 3.61 -6.48 -28.55
C ASN A 151 2.34 -7.15 -29.12
N GLY A 152 1.17 -6.59 -28.79
CA GLY A 152 -0.15 -7.14 -29.14
C GLY A 152 -0.60 -8.29 -28.23
N ILE A 153 0.31 -8.95 -27.52
CA ILE A 153 0.01 -10.04 -26.57
C ILE A 153 0.20 -9.58 -25.13
N LEU A 154 1.41 -9.07 -24.84
CA LEU A 154 1.77 -8.51 -23.54
C LEU A 154 1.50 -7.02 -23.55
N TYR A 155 0.92 -6.51 -22.48
CA TYR A 155 0.65 -5.10 -22.29
C TYR A 155 1.26 -4.64 -20.98
N ARG A 156 1.89 -3.46 -21.01
CA ARG A 156 2.47 -2.79 -19.85
C ARG A 156 2.01 -1.34 -19.83
N PHE A 157 1.25 -0.98 -18.80
CA PHE A 157 0.70 0.35 -18.60
C PHE A 157 1.56 1.11 -17.60
N PHE A 158 1.90 2.35 -17.96
CA PHE A 158 2.73 3.28 -17.22
C PHE A 158 1.96 4.57 -16.97
N THR A 159 2.33 5.25 -15.90
CA THR A 159 1.79 6.57 -15.51
C THR A 159 2.90 7.36 -14.83
N ASP A 160 2.62 8.61 -14.47
CA ASP A 160 3.50 9.54 -13.79
C ASP A 160 3.18 9.68 -12.29
N LEU A 161 3.35 8.60 -11.52
CA LEU A 161 3.07 8.63 -10.07
C LEU A 161 4.19 9.29 -9.30
N ASP A 162 5.44 9.09 -9.72
CA ASP A 162 6.60 9.57 -8.99
C ASP A 162 6.81 11.09 -9.17
N ALA A 163 6.59 11.60 -10.39
CA ALA A 163 6.62 13.03 -10.68
C ALA A 163 5.71 13.37 -11.87
N PRO A 164 4.95 14.49 -11.84
CA PRO A 164 4.07 14.87 -12.94
C PRO A 164 4.81 14.96 -14.29
N ASN A 165 4.20 14.42 -15.34
CA ASN A 165 4.75 14.35 -16.70
C ASN A 165 6.10 13.62 -16.81
N LEU A 166 6.51 12.86 -15.80
CA LEU A 166 7.66 11.96 -15.87
C LEU A 166 7.16 10.53 -15.73
N MET A 167 7.28 9.76 -16.80
CA MET A 167 6.82 8.36 -16.80
C MET A 167 7.61 7.53 -15.79
N ASP A 168 6.90 6.77 -14.96
CA ASP A 168 7.50 5.81 -14.04
C ASP A 168 8.30 4.75 -14.82
N GLN A 169 9.42 4.27 -14.25
CA GLN A 169 10.23 3.22 -14.89
C GLN A 169 9.57 1.84 -14.87
N LYS A 170 8.64 1.62 -13.94
CA LYS A 170 7.94 0.34 -13.77
C LYS A 170 6.47 0.50 -14.15
N PRO A 171 5.88 -0.45 -14.87
CA PRO A 171 4.45 -0.42 -15.14
C PRO A 171 3.67 -0.63 -13.84
N PHE A 172 2.52 0.01 -13.72
CA PHE A 172 1.59 -0.21 -12.60
C PHE A 172 0.58 -1.32 -12.90
N LEU A 173 0.42 -1.69 -14.17
CA LEU A 173 -0.42 -2.79 -14.63
C LEU A 173 0.28 -3.49 -15.79
N ALA A 174 0.44 -4.80 -15.69
CA ALA A 174 0.99 -5.64 -16.75
C ALA A 174 0.21 -6.94 -16.87
N PHE A 175 -0.09 -7.37 -18.10
CA PHE A 175 -0.86 -8.58 -18.35
C PHE A 175 -0.59 -9.16 -19.73
N SER A 176 -1.05 -10.41 -19.93
CA SER A 176 -1.05 -11.11 -21.20
C SER A 176 -2.49 -11.34 -21.65
N LEU A 177 -2.82 -11.02 -22.90
CA LEU A 177 -4.14 -11.35 -23.47
C LEU A 177 -4.38 -12.87 -23.55
N LEU A 178 -3.32 -13.68 -23.57
CA LEU A 178 -3.42 -15.15 -23.59
C LEU A 178 -3.65 -15.76 -22.19
N GLU A 179 -3.33 -15.01 -21.13
CA GLU A 179 -3.42 -15.47 -19.74
C GLU A 179 -4.19 -14.44 -18.92
N MET A 180 -5.33 -13.99 -19.45
CA MET A 180 -6.16 -12.99 -18.80
C MET A 180 -6.76 -13.52 -17.51
N ARG A 181 -6.62 -12.74 -16.44
CA ARG A 181 -7.21 -13.00 -15.12
C ARG A 181 -8.38 -12.05 -14.88
N ASP A 182 -9.37 -12.51 -14.12
CA ASP A 182 -10.60 -11.73 -13.85
C ASP A 182 -10.31 -10.42 -13.10
N ASP A 183 -9.35 -10.42 -12.18
CA ASP A 183 -8.93 -9.20 -11.46
C ASP A 183 -8.34 -8.16 -12.42
N VAL A 184 -7.58 -8.59 -13.42
CA VAL A 184 -7.05 -7.71 -14.46
C VAL A 184 -8.16 -7.18 -15.37
N LEU A 185 -9.14 -8.00 -15.74
CA LEU A 185 -10.29 -7.56 -16.53
C LEU A 185 -11.07 -6.45 -15.82
N VAL A 186 -11.28 -6.58 -14.51
CA VAL A 186 -11.93 -5.54 -13.69
C VAL A 186 -11.13 -4.25 -13.69
N GLU A 187 -9.79 -4.30 -13.58
CA GLU A 187 -8.96 -3.10 -13.68
C GLU A 187 -8.98 -2.48 -15.08
N LEU A 188 -9.01 -3.30 -16.14
CA LEU A 188 -9.11 -2.83 -17.53
C LEU A 188 -10.41 -2.09 -17.84
N LEU A 189 -11.50 -2.39 -17.13
CA LEU A 189 -12.76 -1.63 -17.28
C LEU A 189 -12.58 -0.13 -17.01
N ARG A 190 -11.60 0.27 -16.18
CA ARG A 190 -11.30 1.70 -15.92
C ARG A 190 -10.77 2.41 -17.17
N PHE A 191 -10.20 1.67 -18.12
CA PHE A 191 -9.65 2.19 -19.37
C PHE A 191 -10.68 2.21 -20.51
N CYS A 192 -11.86 1.62 -20.30
CA CYS A 192 -12.96 1.72 -21.27
C CYS A 192 -13.41 3.17 -21.41
N LYS A 193 -13.74 3.59 -22.65
CA LYS A 193 -14.09 4.98 -22.99
C LYS A 193 -15.15 5.60 -22.08
N ASP A 194 -16.19 4.85 -21.74
CA ASP A 194 -17.31 5.31 -20.91
C ASP A 194 -16.95 5.43 -19.41
N ARG A 195 -15.89 4.75 -18.96
CA ARG A 195 -15.42 4.75 -17.57
C ARG A 195 -14.09 5.48 -17.36
N PHE A 196 -13.43 5.90 -18.44
CA PHE A 196 -12.11 6.51 -18.37
C PHE A 196 -12.14 7.77 -17.50
N ASP A 197 -11.44 7.72 -16.37
CA ASP A 197 -11.20 8.84 -15.47
C ASP A 197 -9.75 8.78 -15.01
N ILE A 198 -8.95 9.74 -15.48
CA ILE A 198 -7.52 9.75 -15.23
C ILE A 198 -7.19 9.84 -13.73
N ASN A 199 -7.99 10.55 -12.93
CA ASN A 199 -7.72 10.71 -11.51
C ASN A 199 -7.95 9.40 -10.77
N GLN A 200 -9.00 8.67 -11.13
CA GLN A 200 -9.27 7.34 -10.56
C GLN A 200 -8.25 6.31 -10.99
N ILE A 201 -7.83 6.32 -12.26
CA ILE A 201 -6.79 5.41 -12.77
C ILE A 201 -5.47 5.65 -12.03
N VAL A 202 -5.02 6.90 -11.92
CA VAL A 202 -3.79 7.26 -11.21
C VAL A 202 -3.87 6.87 -9.73
N SER A 203 -5.01 7.09 -9.07
CA SER A 203 -5.22 6.67 -7.69
C SER A 203 -5.17 5.15 -7.52
N ALA A 204 -5.75 4.39 -8.46
CA ALA A 204 -5.71 2.93 -8.44
C ALA A 204 -4.29 2.41 -8.72
N ALA A 205 -3.59 3.02 -9.69
CA ALA A 205 -2.21 2.72 -10.05
C ALA A 205 -1.26 2.89 -8.86
N ALA A 206 -1.43 3.94 -8.04
CA ALA A 206 -0.68 4.12 -6.81
C ALA A 206 -0.87 2.92 -5.86
N GLY A 207 -2.12 2.50 -5.65
CA GLY A 207 -2.45 1.34 -4.81
C GLY A 207 -1.83 0.04 -5.33
N LEU A 208 -1.89 -0.20 -6.65
CA LEU A 208 -1.29 -1.37 -7.30
C LEU A 208 0.23 -1.37 -7.19
N LYS A 209 0.89 -0.24 -7.48
CA LYS A 209 2.36 -0.07 -7.36
C LYS A 209 2.87 -0.46 -5.97
N TYR A 210 2.20 0.03 -4.92
CA TYR A 210 2.58 -0.32 -3.55
C TYR A 210 2.25 -1.77 -3.20
N THR A 211 1.11 -2.28 -3.66
CA THR A 211 0.73 -3.69 -3.45
C THR A 211 1.77 -4.64 -4.06
N ASP A 212 2.22 -4.38 -5.28
CA ASP A 212 3.22 -5.21 -5.96
C ASP A 212 4.62 -5.07 -5.35
N ALA A 213 4.99 -3.86 -4.91
CA ALA A 213 6.21 -3.66 -4.13
C ALA A 213 6.19 -4.46 -2.82
N ILE A 214 5.06 -4.48 -2.12
CA ILE A 214 4.87 -5.26 -0.89
C ILE A 214 4.91 -6.76 -1.19
N LYS A 215 4.20 -7.25 -2.21
CA LYS A 215 4.24 -8.67 -2.62
C LYS A 215 5.65 -9.12 -2.98
N SER A 216 6.38 -8.28 -3.73
CA SER A 216 7.78 -8.55 -4.11
C SER A 216 8.67 -8.63 -2.88
N PHE A 217 8.56 -7.65 -1.97
CA PHE A 217 9.29 -7.65 -0.72
C PHE A 217 8.99 -8.90 0.11
N LEU A 218 7.72 -9.27 0.30
CA LEU A 218 7.34 -10.46 1.05
C LEU A 218 7.82 -11.76 0.40
N THR A 219 7.83 -11.84 -0.93
CA THR A 219 8.37 -12.97 -1.69
C THR A 219 9.89 -13.09 -1.51
N GLU A 220 10.61 -11.96 -1.49
CA GLU A 220 12.03 -11.96 -1.16
C GLU A 220 12.25 -12.42 0.29
N GLN A 221 11.45 -11.90 1.23
CA GLN A 221 11.54 -12.28 2.63
C GLN A 221 11.14 -13.75 2.87
N SER A 222 10.31 -14.38 2.02
CA SER A 222 9.98 -15.81 2.14
C SER A 222 11.17 -16.71 1.79
N ARG A 223 11.97 -16.30 0.81
CA ARG A 223 13.18 -17.02 0.35
C ARG A 223 14.37 -16.74 1.25
N SER A 224 14.64 -15.45 1.48
CA SER A 224 15.77 -14.95 2.24
C SER A 224 15.30 -13.84 3.18
N PRO A 225 14.71 -14.19 4.34
CA PRO A 225 14.31 -13.20 5.32
C PRO A 225 15.53 -12.40 5.77
N SER A 226 15.47 -11.08 5.66
CA SER A 226 16.51 -10.17 6.09
C SER A 226 16.57 -10.08 7.62
N ASP A 227 17.75 -9.74 8.17
CA ASP A 227 17.92 -9.56 9.62
C ASP A 227 16.97 -8.52 10.19
N ARG A 228 16.71 -7.45 9.44
CA ARG A 228 15.77 -6.39 9.83
C ARG A 228 14.35 -6.93 9.95
N PHE A 229 13.92 -7.73 8.98
CA PHE A 229 12.58 -8.31 8.97
C PHE A 229 12.41 -9.37 10.07
N VAL A 230 13.41 -10.23 10.28
CA VAL A 230 13.41 -11.23 11.37
C VAL A 230 13.37 -10.56 12.74
N GLN A 231 14.16 -9.49 12.95
CA GLN A 231 14.13 -8.70 14.18
C GLN A 231 12.77 -8.04 14.40
N PHE A 232 12.17 -7.47 13.34
CA PHE A 232 10.82 -6.92 13.40
C PHE A 232 9.79 -7.97 13.83
N LEU A 233 9.81 -9.15 13.23
CA LEU A 233 8.92 -10.25 13.62
C LEU A 233 9.18 -10.68 15.07
N ALA A 234 10.46 -10.81 15.46
CA ALA A 234 10.86 -11.20 16.81
C ALA A 234 10.36 -10.22 17.89
N MET A 235 10.30 -8.91 17.61
CA MET A 235 9.71 -7.94 18.51
C MET A 235 8.20 -8.14 18.75
N HIS A 236 7.51 -8.78 17.82
CA HIS A 236 6.06 -9.00 17.89
C HIS A 236 5.69 -10.39 18.38
N VAL A 237 6.58 -11.39 18.20
CA VAL A 237 6.34 -12.78 18.64
C VAL A 237 7.07 -13.15 19.92
N CYS A 238 8.08 -12.40 20.36
CA CYS A 238 8.80 -12.63 21.60
C CYS A 238 8.52 -11.53 22.62
N ASN A 239 8.22 -11.92 23.86
CA ASN A 239 8.01 -10.99 24.97
C ASN A 239 9.32 -10.44 25.54
N GLU A 240 10.42 -11.18 25.36
CA GLU A 240 11.76 -10.81 25.84
C GLU A 240 12.74 -10.66 24.67
N LYS A 241 13.88 -10.00 24.93
CA LYS A 241 14.92 -9.80 23.93
C LYS A 241 15.44 -11.18 23.45
N PRO A 242 15.23 -11.54 22.18
CA PRO A 242 15.55 -12.89 21.71
C PRO A 242 17.06 -13.10 21.65
N SER A 243 17.52 -14.28 22.09
CA SER A 243 18.91 -14.71 21.90
C SER A 243 19.19 -14.98 20.42
N ALA A 244 20.47 -15.04 20.03
CA ALA A 244 20.84 -15.35 18.64
C ALA A 244 20.23 -16.67 18.13
N ARG A 245 20.10 -17.67 19.01
CA ARG A 245 19.46 -18.96 18.71
C ARG A 245 17.95 -18.81 18.45
N VAL A 246 17.27 -17.96 19.24
CA VAL A 246 15.84 -17.68 19.06
C VAL A 246 15.61 -16.88 17.77
N VAL A 247 16.45 -15.89 17.49
CA VAL A 247 16.41 -15.14 16.21
C VAL A 247 16.55 -16.08 15.01
N GLN A 248 17.45 -17.07 15.09
CA GLN A 248 17.62 -18.05 14.03
C GLN A 248 16.36 -18.92 13.83
N HIS A 249 15.76 -19.43 14.92
CA HIS A 249 14.50 -20.17 14.83
C HIS A 249 13.36 -19.34 14.22
N ILE A 250 13.28 -18.05 14.55
CA ILE A 250 12.27 -17.14 13.96
C ILE A 250 12.51 -16.96 12.47
N ARG A 251 13.77 -16.86 12.03
CA ARG A 251 14.10 -16.81 10.59
C ARG A 251 13.59 -18.06 9.86
N ASP A 252 13.86 -19.23 10.41
CA ASP A 252 13.45 -20.50 9.78
C ASP A 252 11.92 -20.68 9.83
N ALA A 253 11.28 -20.25 10.92
CA ALA A 253 9.82 -20.17 11.02
C ALA A 253 9.22 -19.19 9.99
N THR A 254 9.87 -18.05 9.76
CA THR A 254 9.45 -17.05 8.76
C THR A 254 9.46 -17.63 7.35
N LYS A 255 10.54 -18.33 6.97
CA LYS A 255 10.61 -19.03 5.68
C LYS A 255 9.46 -20.02 5.50
N ARG A 256 9.18 -20.83 6.52
CA ARG A 256 8.08 -21.82 6.48
C ARG A 256 6.70 -21.15 6.41
N ALA A 257 6.48 -20.11 7.21
CA ALA A 257 5.18 -19.42 7.27
C ALA A 257 4.87 -18.67 5.97
N LEU A 258 5.88 -18.11 5.31
CA LEU A 258 5.72 -17.34 4.07
C LEU A 258 5.92 -18.17 2.80
N ALA A 259 6.38 -19.42 2.89
CA ALA A 259 6.57 -20.29 1.73
C ALA A 259 5.35 -20.38 0.80
N PRO A 260 4.09 -20.49 1.29
CA PRO A 260 2.90 -20.59 0.44
C PRO A 260 2.63 -19.32 -0.40
N LEU A 261 3.10 -18.15 0.04
CA LEU A 261 2.97 -16.89 -0.72
C LEU A 261 3.78 -16.92 -2.02
N SER A 262 4.85 -17.73 -2.05
CA SER A 262 5.75 -17.85 -3.20
C SER A 262 5.23 -18.77 -4.30
N SER A 263 4.27 -19.66 -3.98
CA SER A 263 3.68 -20.65 -4.89
C SER A 263 2.28 -20.28 -5.38
N GLY A 264 1.76 -19.10 -5.01
CA GLY A 264 0.40 -18.68 -5.34
C GLY A 264 -0.71 -19.45 -4.61
N GLN A 265 -0.35 -20.31 -3.65
CA GLN A 265 -1.30 -21.11 -2.88
C GLN A 265 -1.50 -20.48 -1.50
N ILE A 266 -2.57 -19.70 -1.33
CA ILE A 266 -3.06 -19.40 0.03
C ILE A 266 -3.86 -20.64 0.47
N ALA A 267 -3.17 -21.62 1.03
CA ALA A 267 -3.84 -22.76 1.66
C ALA A 267 -4.51 -22.29 2.97
N GLU A 268 -5.82 -22.51 3.07
CA GLU A 268 -6.53 -22.44 4.35
C GLU A 268 -5.91 -23.40 5.38
N LYS A 269 -5.74 -22.90 6.61
CA LYS A 269 -5.29 -23.53 7.87
C LYS A 269 -4.90 -25.02 7.84
N PRO A 270 -3.76 -25.41 8.44
CA PRO A 270 -3.65 -26.73 9.07
C PRO A 270 -4.30 -26.72 10.46
N LYS A 271 -5.22 -27.68 10.67
CA LYS A 271 -5.64 -28.16 11.99
C LYS A 271 -4.48 -28.90 12.67
N SER A 272 -4.56 -28.89 14.01
CA SER A 272 -3.97 -29.81 14.99
C SER A 272 -2.47 -29.75 15.33
N LEU A 273 -2.25 -29.61 16.64
CA LEU A 273 -1.06 -29.91 17.41
C LEU A 273 -0.43 -31.26 17.03
N ALA A 274 0.91 -31.31 17.04
CA ALA A 274 1.64 -32.49 17.46
C ALA A 274 2.86 -32.07 18.28
N MET A 275 2.94 -32.66 19.48
CA MET A 275 4.00 -32.51 20.46
C MET A 275 5.35 -32.94 19.91
N VAL A 276 6.42 -32.23 20.29
CA VAL A 276 7.75 -32.84 20.36
C VAL A 276 8.33 -32.56 21.75
N LYS A 277 8.75 -33.65 22.38
CA LYS A 277 9.18 -33.78 23.76
C LYS A 277 10.52 -33.09 24.03
N ASP A 278 10.62 -32.70 25.30
CA ASP A 278 11.80 -32.28 26.06
C ASP A 278 12.91 -33.35 26.02
N ASP A 279 14.16 -32.91 26.02
CA ASP A 279 15.29 -33.65 26.60
C ASP A 279 16.38 -32.64 27.00
N ARG A 280 16.49 -32.46 28.32
CA ARG A 280 17.67 -31.90 29.01
C ARG A 280 18.42 -33.06 29.65
N HIS A 281 19.76 -33.01 29.64
CA HIS A 281 20.68 -33.30 30.77
C HIS A 281 22.12 -32.96 30.27
N GLU A 282 22.78 -31.96 30.86
CA GLU A 282 23.91 -32.04 31.83
C GLU A 282 25.24 -32.53 31.22
N SER A 283 26.46 -32.02 31.51
CA SER A 283 27.01 -31.01 32.43
C SER A 283 28.52 -30.81 32.13
N ALA A 284 29.06 -29.62 32.44
CA ALA A 284 30.43 -29.21 32.86
C ALA A 284 31.70 -30.03 32.43
N GLN A 285 32.86 -29.46 32.01
CA GLN A 285 33.78 -28.60 32.77
C GLN A 285 34.94 -28.02 31.90
N MET A 286 35.57 -26.97 32.42
CA MET A 286 36.72 -26.16 31.97
C MET A 286 38.06 -26.87 31.69
N SER A 287 38.85 -26.34 30.74
CA SER A 287 40.24 -25.91 30.99
C SER A 287 40.84 -25.02 29.89
N GLN A 288 41.67 -24.06 30.34
CA GLN A 288 42.33 -22.96 29.63
C GLN A 288 43.54 -23.48 28.81
N THR A 289 44.09 -22.77 27.80
CA THR A 289 45.19 -21.78 27.98
C THR A 289 45.42 -20.93 26.71
N SER A 290 45.72 -19.63 26.94
CA SER A 290 46.57 -18.66 26.20
C SER A 290 46.25 -18.17 24.77
N THR A 291 45.61 -16.99 24.75
CA THR A 291 46.03 -15.72 24.11
C THR A 291 46.87 -15.70 22.82
N VAL A 292 46.25 -15.13 21.76
CA VAL A 292 46.86 -14.06 20.95
C VAL A 292 45.83 -12.93 20.79
N LYS A 293 46.18 -11.73 21.27
CA LYS A 293 45.41 -10.50 21.12
C LYS A 293 45.31 -10.12 19.63
N ARG A 294 44.09 -9.98 19.12
CA ARG A 294 43.80 -9.03 18.04
C ARG A 294 42.71 -8.09 18.55
N ALA A 295 43.11 -6.85 18.81
CA ALA A 295 42.19 -5.79 19.20
C ALA A 295 41.15 -5.61 18.09
N GLN A 296 39.92 -6.04 18.37
CA GLN A 296 38.75 -5.47 17.74
C GLN A 296 38.17 -4.51 18.75
N THR A 297 38.39 -3.22 18.50
CA THR A 297 37.60 -2.15 19.10
C THR A 297 36.14 -2.44 18.78
N THR A 298 35.38 -2.90 19.77
CA THR A 298 33.92 -2.81 19.74
C THR A 298 33.57 -1.37 19.40
N PRO A 299 32.81 -1.08 18.32
CA PRO A 299 32.32 0.27 18.12
C PRO A 299 31.47 0.61 19.35
N ALA A 300 31.78 1.74 20.00
CA ALA A 300 30.97 2.26 21.08
C ALA A 300 29.51 2.32 20.60
N LYS A 301 28.56 1.89 21.44
CA LYS A 301 27.14 2.05 21.13
C LYS A 301 26.92 3.53 20.77
N PRO A 302 26.32 3.86 19.61
CA PRO A 302 26.07 5.25 19.27
C PRO A 302 25.22 5.85 20.39
N GLN A 303 25.76 6.87 21.05
CA GLN A 303 25.01 7.66 22.02
C GLN A 303 24.18 8.62 21.20
N TRP A 304 22.90 8.30 21.07
CA TRP A 304 21.98 9.15 20.33
C TRP A 304 21.78 10.50 21.03
N ASP A 305 21.77 11.55 20.23
CA ASP A 305 21.50 12.93 20.59
C ASP A 305 20.57 13.57 19.55
N GLU A 306 20.26 14.85 19.74
CA GLU A 306 19.34 15.57 18.85
C GLU A 306 19.84 15.68 17.42
N GLU A 307 21.14 15.95 17.25
CA GLU A 307 21.74 16.11 15.94
C GLU A 307 21.70 14.79 15.16
N SER A 308 22.20 13.70 15.76
CA SER A 308 22.17 12.37 15.16
C SER A 308 20.75 11.84 14.93
N PHE A 309 19.78 12.21 15.78
CA PHE A 309 18.37 11.90 15.58
C PHE A 309 17.77 12.63 14.37
N LEU A 310 17.93 13.95 14.29
CA LEU A 310 17.36 14.76 13.21
C LEU A 310 18.01 14.44 11.87
N ASN A 311 19.31 14.13 11.85
CA ASN A 311 20.00 13.67 10.65
C ASN A 311 19.43 12.33 10.17
N ALA A 312 19.32 11.33 11.04
CA ALA A 312 18.75 10.03 10.68
C ALA A 312 17.29 10.13 10.20
N LEU A 313 16.50 11.01 10.81
CA LEU A 313 15.11 11.24 10.42
C LEU A 313 15.02 11.99 9.08
N THR A 314 15.92 12.95 8.81
CA THR A 314 16.02 13.67 7.53
C THR A 314 16.40 12.73 6.39
N GLU A 315 17.38 11.85 6.61
CA GLU A 315 17.79 10.83 5.63
C GLU A 315 16.64 9.86 5.31
N THR A 316 15.85 9.49 6.32
CA THR A 316 14.80 8.48 6.17
C THR A 316 13.47 9.06 5.65
N ASN A 317 13.10 10.28 6.06
CA ASN A 317 11.76 10.84 5.85
C ASN A 317 11.76 12.25 5.23
N GLY A 318 12.94 12.82 4.95
CA GLY A 318 13.07 14.17 4.40
C GLY A 318 13.06 15.29 5.45
N LYS A 319 13.44 16.49 5.00
CA LYS A 319 13.63 17.68 5.85
C LYS A 319 12.34 18.17 6.52
N GLU A 320 11.20 17.99 5.86
CA GLU A 320 9.92 18.46 6.36
C GLU A 320 9.48 17.69 7.61
N ILE A 321 9.53 16.36 7.57
CA ILE A 321 9.24 15.49 8.72
C ILE A 321 10.25 15.73 9.86
N ALA A 322 11.52 16.02 9.53
CA ALA A 322 12.53 16.40 10.51
C ALA A 322 12.23 17.72 11.21
N SER A 323 11.66 18.70 10.51
CA SER A 323 11.24 19.97 11.10
C SER A 323 10.11 19.78 12.11
N ILE A 324 9.12 18.92 11.80
CA ILE A 324 8.05 18.56 12.75
C ILE A 324 8.63 17.91 14.01
N ALA A 325 9.53 16.93 13.83
CA ALA A 325 10.18 16.26 14.95
C ALA A 325 10.95 17.25 15.83
N LYS A 326 11.70 18.17 15.23
CA LYS A 326 12.43 19.24 15.94
C LYS A 326 11.49 20.09 16.79
N ARG A 327 10.35 20.53 16.25
CA ARG A 327 9.34 21.30 17.00
C ARG A 327 8.75 20.51 18.17
N ILE A 328 8.56 19.21 18.01
CA ILE A 328 8.14 18.34 19.12
C ILE A 328 9.23 18.28 20.21
N LEU A 329 10.51 18.20 19.84
CA LEU A 329 11.61 18.21 20.82
C LEU A 329 11.72 19.54 21.57
N GLU A 330 11.54 20.67 20.88
CA GLU A 330 11.45 22.00 21.48
C GLU A 330 10.27 22.05 22.46
N TRP A 331 9.08 21.66 22.03
CA TRP A 331 7.90 21.64 22.90
C TRP A 331 8.09 20.74 24.14
N ILE A 332 8.71 19.57 23.98
CA ILE A 332 9.05 18.67 25.10
C ILE A 332 9.99 19.35 26.10
N ARG A 333 10.99 20.11 25.62
CA ARG A 333 11.91 20.85 26.50
C ARG A 333 11.18 21.91 27.31
N ASP A 334 10.23 22.60 26.69
CA ASP A 334 9.50 23.71 27.32
C ASP A 334 8.41 23.24 28.29
N ASN A 335 7.78 22.10 28.02
CA ASN A 335 6.58 21.66 28.74
C ASN A 335 6.81 20.44 29.64
N MET A 336 7.85 19.65 29.39
CA MET A 336 8.21 18.46 30.17
C MET A 336 9.54 18.67 30.92
N ASN A 337 10.07 17.62 31.55
CA ASN A 337 11.36 17.64 32.26
C ASN A 337 12.56 17.33 31.34
N GLY A 338 12.37 17.37 30.02
CA GLY A 338 13.42 17.18 29.01
C GLY A 338 13.24 15.95 28.12
N VAL A 339 14.19 15.81 27.18
CA VAL A 339 14.23 14.72 26.20
C VAL A 339 15.16 13.62 26.68
N GLY A 340 14.68 12.38 26.65
CA GLY A 340 15.50 11.18 26.83
C GLY A 340 15.80 10.52 25.49
N TRP A 341 17.01 9.99 25.34
CA TRP A 341 17.44 9.28 24.14
C TRP A 341 17.43 7.76 24.36
N GLY A 342 16.82 7.04 23.43
CA GLY A 342 16.82 5.58 23.43
C GLY A 342 18.22 5.04 23.15
N GLN A 343 18.49 3.80 23.54
CA GLN A 343 19.76 3.10 23.22
C GLN A 343 19.57 2.00 22.15
N GLY A 344 18.41 2.02 21.48
CA GLY A 344 18.04 1.03 20.46
C GLY A 344 18.70 1.28 19.12
N LYS A 345 18.52 0.32 18.19
CA LYS A 345 19.00 0.40 16.80
C LYS A 345 18.40 1.60 16.05
N TYR A 346 17.17 1.98 16.39
CA TYR A 346 16.52 3.20 15.91
C TYR A 346 16.58 4.25 17.02
N CYS A 347 17.06 5.44 16.67
CA CYS A 347 17.07 6.55 17.61
C CYS A 347 15.63 6.88 18.02
N THR A 348 15.36 6.99 19.31
CA THR A 348 14.05 7.36 19.84
C THR A 348 14.22 8.50 20.82
N ALA A 349 13.64 9.65 20.51
CA ALA A 349 13.46 10.74 21.44
C ALA A 349 12.23 10.48 22.32
N MET A 350 12.33 10.77 23.61
CA MET A 350 11.29 10.46 24.58
C MET A 350 11.02 11.68 25.45
N GLY A 351 9.77 12.12 25.53
CA GLY A 351 9.37 13.15 26.46
C GLY A 351 9.43 12.62 27.89
N ILE A 352 10.16 13.28 28.79
CA ILE A 352 10.30 12.84 30.17
C ILE A 352 9.43 13.70 31.08
N VAL A 353 8.50 13.08 31.80
CA VAL A 353 7.75 13.75 32.87
C VAL A 353 8.13 13.13 34.21
N ARG A 354 8.39 13.95 35.23
CA ARG A 354 8.72 13.52 36.58
C ARG A 354 7.64 14.02 37.54
N ASN A 355 7.14 13.11 38.37
CA ASN A 355 6.30 13.43 39.50
C ASN A 355 6.57 12.46 40.66
N GLY A 356 6.69 12.95 41.89
CA GLY A 356 6.88 12.14 43.10
C GLY A 356 8.08 11.18 43.05
N GLY A 357 9.21 11.57 42.45
CA GLY A 357 10.39 10.72 42.29
C GLY A 357 10.30 9.66 41.17
N ARG A 358 9.15 9.52 40.51
CA ARG A 358 8.95 8.63 39.36
C ARG A 358 9.23 9.35 38.05
N LYS A 359 9.61 8.59 37.03
CA LYS A 359 9.92 9.06 35.67
C LYS A 359 9.01 8.37 34.68
N PHE A 360 8.30 9.15 33.87
CA PHE A 360 7.35 8.70 32.86
C PHE A 360 7.77 9.15 31.48
N ARG A 361 7.38 8.36 30.46
CA ARG A 361 7.63 8.66 29.06
C ARG A 361 6.32 8.49 28.27
N PRO A 362 5.41 9.47 28.32
CA PRO A 362 4.10 9.34 27.67
C PRO A 362 4.19 9.41 26.14
N LEU A 363 5.26 10.02 25.63
CA LEU A 363 5.46 10.34 24.21
C LEU A 363 6.84 9.88 23.74
N HIS A 364 6.86 9.20 22.59
CA HIS A 364 8.09 8.79 21.92
C HIS A 364 8.04 9.15 20.44
N VAL A 365 9.17 9.59 19.87
CA VAL A 365 9.33 9.84 18.43
C VAL A 365 10.58 9.10 17.97
N ASN A 366 10.47 8.25 16.95
CA ASN A 366 11.62 7.49 16.44
C ASN A 366 12.15 8.03 15.11
N SER A 367 13.38 7.64 14.76
CA SER A 367 14.03 8.04 13.51
C SER A 367 13.37 7.47 12.24
N LEU A 368 12.37 6.59 12.38
CA LEU A 368 11.56 6.05 11.28
C LEU A 368 10.32 6.90 10.99
N GLY A 369 10.14 8.04 11.68
CA GLY A 369 9.05 8.95 11.38
C GLY A 369 7.74 8.66 12.12
N PHE A 370 7.77 7.90 13.21
CA PHE A 370 6.56 7.54 13.97
C PHE A 370 6.52 8.15 15.37
N VAL A 371 5.31 8.52 15.78
CA VAL A 371 4.96 8.94 17.14
C VAL A 371 4.30 7.77 17.87
N TYR A 372 4.81 7.40 19.04
CA TYR A 372 4.22 6.34 19.89
C TYR A 372 3.68 6.93 21.19
N ILE A 373 2.53 6.41 21.60
CA ILE A 373 1.83 6.79 22.83
C ILE A 373 1.94 5.66 23.83
N SER A 374 2.59 5.88 24.96
CA SER A 374 2.86 4.82 25.94
C SER A 374 1.69 4.65 26.92
N PHE A 375 0.55 4.08 26.46
CA PHE A 375 -0.60 3.83 27.35
C PHE A 375 -0.27 2.86 28.48
N GLU A 376 0.62 1.90 28.25
CA GLU A 376 1.09 0.95 29.27
C GLU A 376 1.94 1.62 30.37
N GLN A 377 2.72 2.67 30.07
CA GLN A 377 3.37 3.42 31.14
C GLN A 377 2.40 4.36 31.86
N LEU A 378 1.45 4.95 31.12
CA LEU A 378 0.42 5.81 31.69
C LEU A 378 -0.47 5.04 32.68
N SER A 379 -0.79 3.76 32.40
CA SER A 379 -1.61 2.93 33.29
C SER A 379 -1.02 2.71 34.70
N ARG A 380 0.28 2.96 34.88
CA ARG A 380 0.99 2.82 36.17
C ARG A 380 0.86 4.04 37.08
N TRP A 381 0.09 5.04 36.68
CA TRP A 381 -0.07 6.30 37.41
C TRP A 381 -1.54 6.55 37.78
N SER A 382 -1.77 7.17 38.93
CA SER A 382 -3.07 7.21 39.63
C SER A 382 -4.24 7.60 38.72
N LEU A 383 -4.18 8.74 38.01
CA LEU A 383 -5.31 9.17 37.18
C LEU A 383 -5.39 8.46 35.81
N PHE A 384 -4.28 7.93 35.26
CA PHE A 384 -4.31 7.14 34.02
C PHE A 384 -4.43 5.62 34.24
N SER A 385 -4.40 5.16 35.49
CA SER A 385 -4.65 3.76 35.87
C SER A 385 -6.07 3.36 35.48
N ASP A 386 -7.01 4.31 35.61
CA ASP A 386 -8.35 4.21 35.06
C ASP A 386 -8.31 4.12 33.52
N ILE A 387 -8.95 3.08 32.99
CA ILE A 387 -9.01 2.86 31.55
C ILE A 387 -9.85 3.93 30.83
N GLY A 388 -10.82 4.54 31.51
CA GLY A 388 -11.64 5.65 31.00
C GLY A 388 -10.80 6.88 30.68
N LYS A 389 -9.87 7.25 31.56
CA LYS A 389 -8.91 8.36 31.29
C LYS A 389 -7.98 8.07 30.10
N ARG A 390 -7.54 6.83 29.93
CA ARG A 390 -6.79 6.44 28.73
C ARG A 390 -7.66 6.48 27.47
N ARG A 391 -8.92 6.05 27.54
CA ARG A 391 -9.90 6.19 26.44
C ARG A 391 -10.16 7.65 26.09
N GLU A 392 -10.17 8.55 27.07
CA GLU A 392 -10.27 10.00 26.84
C GLU A 392 -9.07 10.50 26.01
N LEU A 393 -7.85 10.13 26.40
CA LEU A 393 -6.64 10.46 25.63
C LEU A 393 -6.70 9.88 24.21
N LEU A 394 -7.10 8.61 24.05
CA LEU A 394 -7.28 7.99 22.74
C LEU A 394 -8.28 8.76 21.87
N ALA A 395 -9.44 9.13 22.43
CA ALA A 395 -10.47 9.87 21.72
C ALA A 395 -9.95 11.25 21.29
N LYS A 396 -9.24 11.98 22.17
CA LYS A 396 -8.61 13.26 21.83
C LYS A 396 -7.60 13.10 20.69
N LEU A 397 -6.72 12.09 20.74
CA LEU A 397 -5.72 11.84 19.70
C LEU A 397 -6.37 11.54 18.34
N ASN A 398 -7.45 10.76 18.31
CA ASN A 398 -8.19 10.44 17.09
C ASN A 398 -8.99 11.63 16.52
N THR A 399 -9.02 12.79 17.19
CA THR A 399 -9.54 14.03 16.58
C THR A 399 -8.56 14.70 15.63
N ILE A 400 -7.26 14.35 15.72
CA ILE A 400 -6.23 14.88 14.83
C ILE A 400 -6.39 14.22 13.45
N HIS A 401 -6.49 15.03 12.41
CA HIS A 401 -6.60 14.53 11.04
C HIS A 401 -5.37 13.68 10.66
N GLY A 402 -5.61 12.43 10.22
CA GLY A 402 -4.55 11.48 9.90
C GLY A 402 -4.10 10.58 11.06
N VAL A 403 -4.70 10.73 12.26
CA VAL A 403 -4.46 9.84 13.40
C VAL A 403 -5.63 8.87 13.56
N ALA A 404 -5.34 7.57 13.54
CA ALA A 404 -6.34 6.50 13.69
C ALA A 404 -5.81 5.39 14.61
N LEU A 405 -5.87 5.63 15.92
CA LEU A 405 -5.45 4.67 16.94
C LEU A 405 -6.60 3.77 17.37
N SER A 406 -6.35 2.45 17.39
CA SER A 406 -7.35 1.44 17.79
C SER A 406 -7.53 1.38 19.31
N ALA A 407 -8.77 1.26 19.75
CA ALA A 407 -9.11 1.03 21.16
C ALA A 407 -8.59 -0.31 21.69
N GLU A 408 -8.31 -1.28 20.83
CA GLU A 408 -7.73 -2.58 21.20
C GLU A 408 -6.28 -2.46 21.67
N GLN A 409 -5.61 -1.34 21.38
CA GLN A 409 -4.22 -1.08 21.73
C GLN A 409 -4.07 -0.16 22.96
N ILE A 410 -5.15 0.08 23.71
CA ILE A 410 -5.19 0.98 24.88
C ILE A 410 -4.34 0.52 26.07
N GLU A 411 -3.82 -0.71 26.02
CA GLU A 411 -2.88 -1.28 26.99
C GLU A 411 -1.47 -1.47 26.42
N LYS A 412 -1.24 -1.00 25.19
CA LYS A 412 0.03 -1.15 24.46
C LYS A 412 0.60 0.24 24.14
N TRP A 413 1.36 0.30 23.04
CA TRP A 413 2.07 1.48 22.56
C TRP A 413 1.69 1.75 21.10
N PRO A 414 0.43 2.15 20.84
CA PRO A 414 0.00 2.46 19.48
C PRO A 414 0.78 3.65 18.92
N SER A 415 0.86 3.71 17.60
CA SER A 415 1.60 4.74 16.89
C SER A 415 0.86 5.28 15.68
N PHE A 416 1.28 6.47 15.26
CA PHE A 416 0.85 7.11 14.02
C PHE A 416 2.05 7.83 13.37
N PRO A 417 2.02 8.09 12.05
CA PRO A 417 3.14 8.72 11.36
C PRO A 417 3.24 10.22 11.70
N LEU A 418 4.46 10.76 11.78
CA LEU A 418 4.72 12.19 11.98
C LEU A 418 4.08 13.06 10.89
N SER A 419 3.87 12.52 9.68
CA SER A 419 3.19 13.21 8.59
C SER A 419 1.75 13.61 8.94
N ALA A 420 1.09 12.93 9.90
CA ALA A 420 -0.22 13.36 10.40
C ALA A 420 -0.18 14.74 11.10
N LEU A 421 1.01 15.18 11.53
CA LEU A 421 1.25 16.45 12.21
C LEU A 421 1.89 17.51 11.28
N GLN A 422 1.88 17.29 9.97
CA GLN A 422 2.48 18.22 8.99
C GLN A 422 1.68 19.53 8.87
N ASN A 423 0.38 19.48 9.11
CA ASN A 423 -0.44 20.68 9.19
C ASN A 423 -0.32 21.35 10.56
N GLU A 424 -0.14 22.67 10.59
CA GLU A 424 -0.03 23.47 11.83
C GLU A 424 -1.18 23.19 12.82
N ARG A 425 -2.42 23.11 12.34
CA ARG A 425 -3.58 22.85 13.19
C ARG A 425 -3.49 21.49 13.86
N SER A 426 -3.04 20.46 13.15
CA SER A 426 -2.85 19.11 13.70
C SER A 426 -1.75 19.10 14.76
N LEU A 427 -0.64 19.81 14.50
CA LEU A 427 0.47 19.91 15.45
C LEU A 427 0.11 20.69 16.72
N ASP A 428 -0.62 21.79 16.59
CA ASP A 428 -1.15 22.55 17.73
C ASP A 428 -2.13 21.73 18.55
N GLN A 429 -3.04 20.99 17.90
CA GLN A 429 -3.93 20.06 18.58
C GLN A 429 -3.15 19.00 19.36
N PHE A 430 -2.13 18.42 18.73
CA PHE A 430 -1.24 17.45 19.37
C PHE A 430 -0.56 18.03 20.61
N PHE A 431 -0.02 19.26 20.53
CA PHE A 431 0.59 19.94 21.67
C PHE A 431 -0.41 20.23 22.79
N ASN A 432 -1.62 20.67 22.48
CA ASN A 432 -2.66 20.90 23.48
C ASN A 432 -3.07 19.61 24.21
N ILE A 433 -3.15 18.50 23.49
CA ILE A 433 -3.46 17.18 24.08
C ILE A 433 -2.34 16.76 25.02
N PHE A 434 -1.07 16.88 24.60
CA PHE A 434 0.05 16.50 25.45
C PHE A 434 0.29 17.46 26.61
N LYS A 435 -0.05 18.73 26.47
CA LYS A 435 -0.12 19.67 27.60
C LYS A 435 -1.09 19.16 28.66
N TRP A 436 -2.29 18.78 28.25
CA TRP A 436 -3.28 18.19 29.15
C TRP A 436 -2.76 16.90 29.81
N VAL A 437 -2.09 16.00 29.07
CA VAL A 437 -1.47 14.79 29.65
C VAL A 437 -0.45 15.17 30.72
N VAL A 438 0.43 16.13 30.45
CA VAL A 438 1.45 16.60 31.41
C VAL A 438 0.79 17.20 32.65
N ASP A 439 -0.26 18.01 32.47
CA ASP A 439 -0.98 18.65 33.57
C ASP A 439 -1.77 17.65 34.41
N GLU A 440 -2.34 16.59 33.82
CA GLU A 440 -2.85 15.45 34.57
C GLU A 440 -1.68 14.83 35.36
N ILE A 441 -0.58 14.40 34.71
CA ILE A 441 0.55 13.72 35.38
C ILE A 441 1.10 14.52 36.56
N LYS A 442 1.12 15.86 36.48
CA LYS A 442 1.59 16.73 37.56
C LYS A 442 0.58 16.89 38.72
N ARG A 443 -0.72 16.68 38.48
CA ARG A 443 -1.80 16.86 39.48
C ARG A 443 -1.98 15.68 40.44
N GLY A 444 -1.75 14.46 39.96
CA GLY A 444 -1.96 13.20 40.71
C GLY A 444 -0.66 12.49 41.04
#